data_AF-A0A840VLB7-F1
#
_entry.id   AF-A0A840VLB7-F1
#
_cell.length_a   1.000
_cell.length_b   1.000
_cell.length_c   1.000
_cell.angle_alpha   90.00
_cell.angle_beta   90.00
_cell.angle_gamma   90.00
#
_symmetry.space_group_name_H-M   'P 1'
#
loop_
_entity.id
_entity.type
_entity.pdbx_description
1 polymer ?
#
loop_
_entity_poly.entity_id
_entity_poly.type
_entity_poly.pdbx_seq_one_letter_code
_entity_poly.pdbx_strand_id
1 'polypeptide(L)'
;MASVAGWAAASTQGAFPPLPRAVAQSLYRRMRAVAPAAVGAIERDRATDPEQTFSDTACGRLAGSLDDAGLRALGMWTHHWCMRFYDDDTRVGRRLVREIAARPGLGWTADEVHWMLRESVSAGPAAADRFTLPHAAAAQLAPADELPPRQWPEVEVPRQRRPDLSS
;
A
#
# COMPACT_ATOMS: atom_id res chain seq x y z
N MET A 1 22.01 15.05 -1.75
CA MET A 1 21.32 14.23 -0.73
C MET A 1 19.98 14.87 -0.39
N ALA A 2 18.91 14.50 -1.10
CA ALA A 2 17.57 15.06 -0.89
C ALA A 2 16.93 14.42 0.36
N SER A 3 16.45 15.27 1.27
CA SER A 3 15.92 14.89 2.58
C SER A 3 14.62 14.09 2.47
N VAL A 4 14.56 12.97 3.19
CA VAL A 4 13.41 12.04 3.28
C VAL A 4 12.18 12.72 3.95
N ALA A 5 12.36 13.92 4.51
CA ALA A 5 11.32 14.67 5.25
C ALA A 5 10.17 15.21 4.37
N GLY A 6 10.37 15.39 3.06
CA GLY A 6 9.34 15.98 2.20
C GLY A 6 8.22 15.05 1.74
N TRP A 7 8.36 13.73 1.91
CA TRP A 7 7.45 12.74 1.29
C TRP A 7 6.26 12.36 2.16
N ALA A 8 6.29 12.72 3.45
CA ALA A 8 5.17 12.52 4.37
C ALA A 8 4.09 13.62 4.27
N ALA A 9 4.37 14.73 3.57
CA ALA A 9 3.50 15.91 3.56
C ALA A 9 2.48 15.93 2.40
N ALA A 10 2.55 14.99 1.44
CA ALA A 10 1.66 14.96 0.28
C ALA A 10 0.40 14.07 0.48
N SER A 11 0.20 13.51 1.68
CA SER A 11 -1.02 12.77 2.01
C SER A 11 -2.03 13.75 2.62
N THR A 12 -3.15 13.95 1.93
CA THR A 12 -4.26 14.83 2.30
C THR A 12 -4.58 14.74 3.80
N GLN A 13 -4.43 15.84 4.53
CA GLN A 13 -4.80 15.93 5.95
C GLN A 13 -6.32 15.72 6.09
N GLY A 14 -6.74 14.64 6.75
CA GLY A 14 -8.07 14.53 7.34
C GLY A 14 -8.82 13.20 7.19
N ALA A 15 -8.52 12.37 6.18
CA ALA A 15 -9.35 11.18 5.91
C ALA A 15 -8.88 9.90 6.62
N PHE A 16 -7.59 9.81 6.98
CA PHE A 16 -6.98 8.59 7.50
C PHE A 16 -5.92 8.91 8.55
N PRO A 17 -5.83 8.19 9.69
CA PRO A 17 -4.78 8.38 10.68
C PRO A 17 -3.39 8.15 10.04
N PRO A 18 -2.36 8.88 10.49
CA PRO A 18 -1.01 8.69 9.98
C PRO A 18 -0.49 7.28 10.34
N LEU A 19 0.12 6.59 9.37
CA LEU A 19 0.77 5.31 9.63
C LEU A 19 1.96 5.49 10.58
N PRO A 20 2.19 4.55 11.52
CA PRO A 20 3.39 4.58 12.33
C PRO A 20 4.65 4.64 11.46
N ARG A 21 5.63 5.46 11.86
CA ARG A 21 6.85 5.69 11.07
C ARG A 21 7.59 4.40 10.71
N ALA A 22 7.68 3.45 11.64
CA ALA A 22 8.34 2.16 11.42
C ALA A 22 7.62 1.33 10.34
N VAL A 23 6.28 1.34 10.35
CA VAL A 23 5.45 0.67 9.34
C VAL A 23 5.71 1.29 7.98
N ALA A 24 5.59 2.62 7.86
CA ALA A 24 5.85 3.33 6.60
C ALA A 24 7.25 3.02 6.04
N GLN A 25 8.29 3.05 6.88
CA GLN A 25 9.65 2.71 6.46
C GLN A 25 9.78 1.27 5.96
N SER A 26 9.10 0.32 6.60
CA SER A 26 9.05 -1.07 6.16
C SER A 26 8.36 -1.21 4.79
N LEU A 27 7.23 -0.52 4.57
CA LEU A 27 6.55 -0.48 3.27
C LEU A 27 7.50 0.02 2.18
N TYR A 28 8.11 1.18 2.39
CA TYR A 28 9.03 1.79 1.41
C TYR A 28 10.26 0.94 1.13
N ARG A 29 10.81 0.26 2.15
CA ARG A 29 11.95 -0.65 1.96
C ARG A 29 11.59 -1.80 1.03
N ARG A 30 10.43 -2.43 1.25
CA ARG A 30 9.95 -3.55 0.42
C ARG A 30 9.66 -3.11 -1.00
N MET A 31 8.98 -1.97 -1.17
CA MET A 31 8.76 -1.39 -2.50
C MET A 31 10.07 -1.06 -3.23
N ARG A 32 11.06 -0.48 -2.53
CA ARG A 32 12.36 -0.18 -3.13
C ARG A 32 13.12 -1.40 -3.60
N ALA A 33 12.94 -2.55 -2.95
CA ALA A 33 13.62 -3.78 -3.33
C ALA A 33 13.20 -4.26 -4.73
N VAL A 34 11.93 -4.07 -5.11
CA VAL A 34 11.38 -4.50 -6.41
C VAL A 34 11.42 -3.40 -7.47
N ALA A 35 11.51 -2.13 -7.08
CA ALA A 35 11.39 -0.98 -7.97
C ALA A 35 12.31 -1.03 -9.21
N PRO A 36 13.63 -1.31 -9.12
CA PRO A 36 14.50 -1.27 -10.29
C PRO A 36 14.13 -2.33 -11.34
N ALA A 37 13.82 -3.55 -10.89
CA ALA A 37 13.39 -4.63 -11.78
C ALA A 37 12.04 -4.34 -12.43
N ALA A 38 11.12 -3.75 -11.65
CA ALA A 38 9.80 -3.38 -12.12
C ALA A 38 9.84 -2.27 -13.18
N VAL A 39 10.66 -1.22 -12.99
CA VAL A 39 10.87 -0.16 -14.00
C VAL A 39 11.37 -0.77 -15.31
N GLY A 40 12.45 -1.57 -15.26
CA GLY A 40 13.00 -2.19 -16.47
C GLY A 40 12.02 -3.17 -17.16
N ALA A 41 11.15 -3.83 -16.40
CA ALA A 41 10.09 -4.67 -16.96
C ALA A 41 9.01 -3.84 -17.66
N ILE A 42 8.54 -2.76 -17.03
CA ILE A 42 7.53 -1.84 -17.59
C ILE A 42 8.06 -1.18 -18.86
N GLU A 43 9.31 -0.74 -18.88
CA GLU A 43 9.91 -0.10 -20.06
C GLU A 43 10.00 -1.05 -21.25
N ARG A 44 10.40 -2.31 -21.02
CA ARG A 44 10.40 -3.34 -22.07
C ARG A 44 9.00 -3.60 -22.60
N ASP A 45 8.04 -3.82 -21.70
CA ASP A 45 6.66 -4.14 -22.07
C ASP A 45 5.93 -2.96 -22.74
N ARG A 46 6.38 -1.72 -22.49
CA ARG A 46 5.83 -0.53 -23.17
C ARG A 46 6.15 -0.56 -24.67
N ALA A 47 7.27 -1.17 -25.07
CA ALA A 47 7.73 -1.26 -26.45
C ALA A 47 7.23 -2.52 -27.20
N THR A 48 6.50 -3.42 -26.54
CA THR A 48 6.03 -4.68 -27.11
C THR A 48 4.57 -4.63 -27.58
N ASP A 49 4.15 -5.69 -28.28
CA ASP A 49 2.76 -5.90 -28.71
C ASP A 49 1.79 -5.94 -27.51
N PRO A 50 0.73 -5.10 -27.49
CA PRO A 50 -0.27 -5.12 -26.42
C PRO A 50 -1.06 -6.44 -26.32
N GLU A 51 -1.17 -7.21 -27.41
CA GLU A 51 -1.94 -8.47 -27.45
C GLU A 51 -1.16 -9.67 -26.89
N GLN A 52 0.12 -9.49 -26.52
CA GLN A 52 0.91 -10.54 -25.92
C GLN A 52 0.30 -11.01 -24.60
N THR A 53 0.27 -12.33 -24.38
CA THR A 53 -0.20 -12.93 -23.12
C THR A 53 0.67 -12.45 -21.96
N PHE A 54 0.05 -12.16 -20.81
CA PHE A 54 0.76 -11.49 -19.71
C PHE A 54 1.96 -12.30 -19.21
N SER A 55 1.85 -13.63 -19.15
CA SER A 55 2.94 -14.53 -18.75
C SER A 55 4.22 -14.37 -19.60
N ASP A 56 4.06 -13.94 -20.85
CA ASP A 56 5.15 -13.85 -21.82
C ASP A 56 5.77 -12.46 -21.87
N THR A 57 5.24 -11.50 -21.11
CA THR A 57 5.83 -10.17 -20.98
C THR A 57 6.95 -10.16 -19.94
N ALA A 58 7.78 -9.11 -19.93
CA ALA A 58 8.80 -8.95 -18.91
C ALA A 58 8.18 -8.76 -17.51
N CYS A 59 7.06 -8.06 -17.39
CA CYS A 59 6.31 -7.95 -16.13
C CYS A 59 5.76 -9.29 -15.68
N GLY A 60 5.22 -10.11 -16.58
CA GLY A 60 4.73 -11.45 -16.25
C GLY A 60 5.83 -12.37 -15.73
N ARG A 61 6.98 -12.41 -16.42
CA ARG A 61 8.15 -13.17 -15.96
C ARG A 61 8.66 -12.70 -14.60
N LEU A 62 8.73 -11.37 -14.39
CA LEU A 62 9.09 -10.82 -13.08
C LEU A 62 8.10 -11.29 -11.99
N ALA A 63 6.80 -11.14 -12.23
CA ALA A 63 5.76 -11.54 -11.29
C ALA A 63 5.73 -13.05 -11.01
N GLY A 64 6.14 -13.88 -11.96
CA GLY A 64 6.29 -15.33 -11.78
C GLY A 64 7.55 -15.74 -11.01
N SER A 65 8.56 -14.87 -10.93
CA SER A 65 9.83 -15.15 -10.24
C SER A 65 9.88 -14.74 -8.77
N LEU A 66 8.92 -13.92 -8.33
CA LEU A 66 8.85 -13.42 -6.97
C LEU A 66 8.06 -14.38 -6.07
N ASP A 67 8.48 -14.48 -4.82
CA ASP A 67 7.64 -15.05 -3.76
C ASP A 67 6.42 -14.15 -3.48
N ASP A 68 5.48 -14.64 -2.67
CA ASP A 68 4.25 -13.89 -2.37
C ASP A 68 4.53 -12.53 -1.72
N ALA A 69 5.57 -12.44 -0.88
CA ALA A 69 5.94 -11.19 -0.23
C ALA A 69 6.52 -10.15 -1.21
N GLY A 70 7.35 -10.60 -2.16
CA GLY A 70 7.92 -9.81 -3.24
C GLY A 70 6.86 -9.40 -4.25
N LEU A 71 5.93 -10.28 -4.57
CA LEU A 71 4.79 -9.99 -5.45
C LEU A 71 3.83 -8.97 -4.82
N ARG A 72 3.56 -9.10 -3.52
CA ARG A 72 2.82 -8.10 -2.74
C ARG A 72 3.52 -6.74 -2.79
N ALA A 73 4.83 -6.71 -2.54
CA ALA A 73 5.62 -5.48 -2.62
C ALA A 73 5.63 -4.87 -4.03
N LEU A 74 5.67 -5.72 -5.08
CA LEU A 74 5.57 -5.30 -6.48
C LEU A 74 4.21 -4.65 -6.77
N GLY A 75 3.13 -5.23 -6.27
CA GLY A 75 1.78 -4.66 -6.38
C GLY A 75 1.70 -3.27 -5.74
N MET A 76 2.19 -3.13 -4.50
CA MET A 76 2.22 -1.85 -3.80
C MET A 76 3.06 -0.79 -4.54
N TRP A 77 4.25 -1.17 -5.01
CA TRP A 77 5.11 -0.26 -5.74
C TRP A 77 4.47 0.18 -7.07
N THR A 78 3.87 -0.75 -7.81
CA THR A 78 3.23 -0.44 -9.11
C THR A 78 2.01 0.46 -8.91
N HIS A 79 1.21 0.19 -7.88
CA HIS A 79 0.11 1.05 -7.45
C HIS A 79 0.60 2.47 -7.13
N HIS A 80 1.64 2.58 -6.27
CA HIS A 80 2.27 3.86 -5.93
C HIS A 80 2.76 4.63 -7.16
N TRP A 81 3.39 3.92 -8.09
CA TRP A 81 3.97 4.51 -9.29
C TRP A 81 2.86 5.02 -10.21
N CYS A 82 1.84 4.21 -10.51
CA CYS A 82 0.72 4.64 -11.36
C CYS A 82 0.01 5.87 -10.79
N MET A 83 -0.18 5.90 -9.47
CA MET A 83 -0.74 7.04 -8.73
C MET A 83 0.00 8.36 -8.98
N ARG A 84 1.32 8.31 -9.12
CA ARG A 84 2.17 9.49 -9.30
C ARG A 84 2.27 9.96 -10.76
N PHE A 85 2.03 9.06 -11.70
CA PHE A 85 2.25 9.27 -13.13
C PHE A 85 0.96 9.02 -13.93
N TYR A 86 -0.22 9.24 -13.37
CA TYR A 86 -1.48 8.93 -14.06
C TYR A 86 -1.66 9.65 -15.39
N ASP A 87 -1.12 10.86 -15.50
CA ASP A 87 -1.14 11.64 -16.74
C ASP A 87 -0.13 11.11 -17.79
N ASP A 88 0.79 10.23 -17.38
CA ASP A 88 1.68 9.49 -18.28
C ASP A 88 1.03 8.16 -18.70
N ASP A 89 1.60 7.55 -19.74
CA ASP A 89 1.21 6.22 -20.16
C ASP A 89 1.56 5.14 -19.12
N THR A 90 0.57 4.86 -18.27
CA THR A 90 0.58 3.86 -17.20
C THR A 90 -0.10 2.55 -17.59
N ARG A 91 -0.41 2.31 -18.88
CA ARG A 91 -1.18 1.13 -19.33
C ARG A 91 -0.60 -0.21 -18.84
N VAL A 92 0.71 -0.35 -18.91
CA VAL A 92 1.44 -1.56 -18.49
C VAL A 92 1.38 -1.73 -16.97
N GLY A 93 1.56 -0.64 -16.22
CA GLY A 93 1.44 -0.65 -14.77
C GLY A 93 0.03 -1.03 -14.31
N ARG A 94 -1.02 -0.49 -14.97
CA ARG A 94 -2.41 -0.85 -14.69
C ARG A 94 -2.70 -2.33 -14.97
N ARG A 95 -2.15 -2.88 -16.06
CA ARG A 95 -2.24 -4.31 -16.35
C ARG A 95 -1.61 -5.14 -15.23
N LEU A 96 -0.38 -4.82 -14.82
CA LEU A 96 0.31 -5.51 -13.73
C LEU A 96 -0.46 -5.43 -12.40
N VAL A 97 -1.06 -4.28 -12.08
CA VAL A 97 -1.92 -4.10 -10.89
C VAL A 97 -3.12 -5.05 -10.93
N ARG A 98 -3.81 -5.17 -12.06
CA ARG A 98 -4.96 -6.07 -12.23
C ARG A 98 -4.55 -7.54 -12.07
N GLU A 99 -3.43 -7.92 -12.67
CA GLU A 99 -2.89 -9.28 -12.60
C GLU A 99 -2.51 -9.69 -11.17
N ILE A 100 -1.94 -8.77 -10.39
CA ILE A 100 -1.62 -9.03 -8.98
C ILE A 100 -2.90 -9.04 -8.12
N ALA A 101 -3.83 -8.11 -8.37
CA ALA A 101 -5.09 -8.04 -7.62
C ALA A 101 -5.96 -9.31 -7.79
N ALA A 102 -5.85 -10.01 -8.92
CA ALA A 102 -6.56 -11.26 -9.17
C ALA A 102 -5.98 -12.47 -8.40
N ARG A 103 -4.84 -12.33 -7.71
CA ARG A 103 -4.17 -13.44 -7.01
C ARG A 103 -4.62 -13.52 -5.54
N PRO A 104 -5.20 -14.66 -5.11
CA PRO A 104 -5.53 -14.87 -3.71
C PRO A 104 -4.28 -15.17 -2.87
N GLY A 105 -4.37 -14.97 -1.55
CA GLY A 105 -3.38 -15.49 -0.60
C GLY A 105 -2.07 -14.70 -0.49
N LEU A 106 -2.02 -13.47 -0.99
CA LEU A 106 -0.80 -12.65 -0.94
C LEU A 106 -0.42 -12.18 0.47
N GLY A 107 -1.29 -12.39 1.48
CA GLY A 107 -1.00 -12.07 2.88
C GLY A 107 -0.88 -10.56 3.14
N TRP A 108 -1.83 -9.78 2.63
CA TRP A 108 -1.90 -8.33 2.84
C TRP A 108 -2.10 -7.98 4.31
N THR A 109 -1.42 -6.92 4.77
CA THR A 109 -1.66 -6.38 6.10
C THR A 109 -2.66 -5.23 6.06
N ALA A 110 -3.37 -4.99 7.19
CA ALA A 110 -4.28 -3.86 7.32
C ALA A 110 -3.60 -2.52 7.03
N ASP A 111 -2.34 -2.34 7.46
CA ASP A 111 -1.55 -1.13 7.21
C ASP A 111 -1.25 -0.91 5.72
N GLU A 112 -0.97 -1.99 4.98
CA GLU A 112 -0.73 -1.94 3.54
C GLU A 112 -2.01 -1.55 2.79
N VAL A 113 -3.13 -2.17 3.15
CA VAL A 113 -4.44 -1.87 2.57
C VAL A 113 -4.84 -0.42 2.85
N HIS A 114 -4.70 0.01 4.10
CA HIS A 114 -4.98 1.37 4.53
C HIS A 114 -4.11 2.40 3.80
N TRP A 115 -2.83 2.10 3.64
CA TRP A 115 -1.92 2.92 2.85
C TRP A 115 -2.42 3.05 1.40
N MET A 116 -2.70 1.94 0.72
CA MET A 116 -3.16 1.95 -0.68
C MET A 116 -4.49 2.70 -0.86
N LEU A 117 -5.44 2.52 0.06
CA LEU A 117 -6.72 3.23 0.06
C LEU A 117 -6.53 4.73 0.22
N ARG A 118 -5.67 5.17 1.15
CA ARG A 118 -5.36 6.59 1.34
C ARG A 118 -4.76 7.21 0.08
N GLU A 119 -3.74 6.59 -0.50
CA GLU A 119 -3.14 7.08 -1.75
C GLU A 119 -4.18 7.16 -2.87
N SER A 120 -5.09 6.19 -2.94
CA SER A 120 -6.19 6.16 -3.93
C SER A 120 -7.23 7.27 -3.71
N VAL A 121 -7.55 7.64 -2.48
CA VAL A 121 -8.45 8.75 -2.18
C VAL A 121 -7.80 10.09 -2.51
N SER A 122 -6.50 10.22 -2.30
CA SER A 122 -5.73 11.41 -2.65
C SER A 122 -5.51 11.57 -4.17
N ALA A 123 -5.87 10.59 -4.99
CA ALA A 123 -5.77 10.66 -6.45
C ALA A 123 -6.72 11.70 -7.06
N GLY A 124 -6.29 12.32 -8.16
CA GLY A 124 -7.20 13.05 -9.05
C GLY A 124 -8.31 12.16 -9.63
N PRO A 125 -9.39 12.77 -10.18
CA PRO A 125 -10.61 12.07 -10.58
C PRO A 125 -10.44 11.10 -11.76
N ALA A 126 -9.35 11.19 -12.53
CA ALA A 126 -9.17 10.48 -13.80
C ALA A 126 -8.94 8.95 -13.68
N ALA A 127 -8.71 8.40 -12.48
CA ALA A 127 -8.27 7.02 -12.34
C ALA A 127 -9.27 6.14 -11.57
N ALA A 128 -10.26 5.54 -12.22
CA ALA A 128 -11.20 4.61 -11.56
C ALA A 128 -10.52 3.33 -11.04
N ASP A 129 -9.49 2.84 -11.74
CA ASP A 129 -8.74 1.61 -11.42
C ASP A 129 -7.90 1.70 -10.13
N ARG A 130 -7.79 2.88 -9.51
CA ARG A 130 -7.00 3.07 -8.29
C ARG A 130 -7.48 2.21 -7.12
N PHE A 131 -8.75 1.84 -7.10
CA PHE A 131 -9.29 1.00 -6.04
C PHE A 131 -9.19 -0.50 -6.30
N THR A 132 -8.74 -0.94 -7.48
CA THR A 132 -8.71 -2.35 -7.85
C THR A 132 -7.87 -3.19 -6.89
N LEU A 133 -6.59 -2.84 -6.71
CA LEU A 133 -5.72 -3.56 -5.78
C LEU A 133 -6.09 -3.37 -4.31
N PRO A 134 -6.39 -2.15 -3.81
CA PRO A 134 -6.80 -1.97 -2.43
C PRO A 134 -8.06 -2.77 -2.06
N HIS A 135 -9.07 -2.84 -2.94
CA HIS A 135 -10.27 -3.63 -2.66
C HIS A 135 -10.00 -5.14 -2.69
N ALA A 136 -9.23 -5.62 -3.67
CA ALA A 136 -8.83 -7.03 -3.71
C ALA A 136 -8.00 -7.43 -2.47
N ALA A 137 -7.12 -6.55 -2.01
CA ALA A 137 -6.34 -6.76 -0.81
C ALA A 137 -7.21 -6.71 0.47
N ALA A 138 -8.16 -5.77 0.55
CA ALA A 138 -9.10 -5.67 1.66
C ALA A 138 -9.99 -6.93 1.78
N ALA A 139 -10.40 -7.52 0.66
CA ALA A 139 -11.19 -8.77 0.67
C ALA A 139 -10.43 -9.97 1.24
N GLN A 140 -9.09 -9.91 1.31
CA GLN A 140 -8.26 -10.95 1.92
C GLN A 140 -8.03 -10.74 3.43
N LEU A 141 -8.34 -9.54 3.94
CA LEU A 141 -8.39 -9.33 5.38
C LEU A 141 -9.66 -10.02 5.86
N ALA A 142 -9.53 -11.12 6.62
CA ALA A 142 -10.68 -11.77 7.22
C ALA A 142 -11.56 -10.71 7.92
N PRO A 143 -12.91 -10.80 7.85
CA PRO A 143 -13.73 -10.06 8.80
C PRO A 143 -13.19 -10.40 10.18
N ALA A 144 -12.92 -9.39 11.00
CA ALA A 144 -12.38 -9.58 12.34
C ALA A 144 -13.42 -10.28 13.22
N ASP A 145 -13.60 -11.59 13.02
CA ASP A 145 -14.41 -12.42 13.90
C ASP A 145 -13.59 -12.70 15.17
N GLU A 146 -14.13 -12.15 16.25
CA GLU A 146 -13.86 -12.44 17.66
C GLU A 146 -12.42 -12.18 18.16
N LEU A 147 -12.09 -10.90 18.34
CA LEU A 147 -11.24 -10.55 19.47
C LEU A 147 -12.04 -10.80 20.76
N PRO A 148 -11.60 -11.67 21.70
CA PRO A 148 -12.17 -11.68 23.04
C PRO A 148 -12.04 -10.27 23.63
N PRO A 149 -13.01 -9.80 24.43
CA PRO A 149 -12.93 -8.47 25.01
C PRO A 149 -11.60 -8.35 25.75
N ARG A 150 -10.69 -7.53 25.22
CA ARG A 150 -9.51 -7.08 25.97
C ARG A 150 -10.07 -6.44 27.23
N GLN A 151 -9.98 -7.15 28.35
CA GLN A 151 -10.02 -6.52 29.66
C GLN A 151 -8.79 -5.62 29.70
N TRP A 152 -8.99 -4.33 29.47
CA TRP A 152 -8.00 -3.35 29.82
C TRP A 152 -7.82 -3.46 31.33
N PRO A 153 -6.61 -3.57 31.89
CA PRO A 153 -6.44 -3.39 33.31
C PRO A 153 -6.92 -1.97 33.61
N GLU A 154 -8.00 -1.90 34.40
CA GLU A 154 -8.50 -0.67 34.97
C GLU A 154 -7.36 -0.09 35.81
N VAL A 155 -6.60 0.83 35.23
CA VAL A 155 -5.63 1.60 35.98
C VAL A 155 -6.45 2.50 36.89
N GLU A 156 -6.69 2.05 38.12
CA GLU A 156 -7.14 2.92 39.20
C GLU A 156 -6.14 4.06 39.32
N VAL A 157 -6.49 5.21 38.77
CA VAL A 157 -5.81 6.47 39.04
C VAL A 157 -6.14 6.85 40.48
N PRO A 158 -5.17 6.91 41.41
CA PRO A 158 -5.45 7.34 42.77
C PRO A 158 -5.95 8.78 42.73
N ARG A 159 -7.17 9.00 43.25
CA ARG A 159 -7.73 10.34 43.41
C ARG A 159 -6.79 11.17 44.28
N GLN A 160 -6.15 12.18 43.71
CA GLN A 160 -5.35 13.13 44.47
C GLN A 160 -6.26 13.85 45.48
N ARG A 161 -5.98 13.69 46.77
CA ARG A 161 -6.53 14.53 47.84
C ARG A 161 -6.15 15.97 47.56
N ARG A 162 -7.14 16.87 47.45
CA ARG A 162 -6.90 18.31 47.56
C ARG A 162 -6.35 18.60 48.97
N PRO A 163 -5.34 19.47 49.10
CA PRO A 163 -4.95 19.99 50.41
C PRO A 163 -6.01 20.97 50.89
N ASP A 164 -6.50 20.76 52.10
CA ASP A 164 -7.34 21.70 52.83
C ASP A 164 -6.53 22.98 53.11
N LEU A 165 -6.99 24.10 52.58
CA LEU A 165 -6.53 25.43 52.96
C LEU A 165 -7.25 25.82 54.25
N SER A 166 -6.59 25.60 55.39
CA SER A 166 -6.97 26.24 56.65
C SER A 166 -6.37 27.64 56.72
N SER A 167 -7.23 28.65 56.94
CA SER A 167 -6.90 29.95 57.52
C SER A 167 -7.75 30.14 58.77
#